data_AF-A0A5M9HIN1-F1
#
_entry.id   AF-A0A5M9HIN1-F1
#
_cell.length_a   1.000
_cell.length_b   1.000
_cell.length_c   1.000
_cell.angle_alpha   90.00
_cell.angle_beta   90.00
_cell.angle_gamma   90.00
#
_symmetry.space_group_name_H-M   'P 1'
#
loop_
_entity.id
_entity.type
_entity.pdbx_description
1 polymer ?
#
loop_
_entity_poly.entity_id
_entity_poly.type
_entity_poly.pdbx_seq_one_letter_code
_entity_poly.pdbx_strand_id
1 'polypeptide(L)'
;MRNIYLLLGSNLGDRHSYLREGALLIEREIGPIEKSSSIYQTASWGNTGLPEFLNQALQVSTSLSPRDLLFTVNAIEKSLGRERVQKWGSRTLDIDILLYENEIINEPDLVIPHPLMQERRFALAPLCEIAPDMVHPLIGKKIKELLSELSDDLYVQVESDNNNMPQDINKTTFDIDLSYLNDIADGNAEFIIDMIDIFMEQTPVYFDQLDKAIQEKDWKVTGDVAHKIKPTLAFMGVEAAKEQMAEIERKARNLDHTEEIEEKVSQLKVSCESLYAGLQKIKDDLQGKG
;
A
#
# COMPACT_ATOMS: atom_id res chain seq x y z
N MET A 1 0.15 28.08 0.04
CA MET A 1 0.31 26.68 -0.40
C MET A 1 -0.51 26.51 -1.67
N ARG A 2 -0.06 25.63 -2.56
CA ARG A 2 -0.64 25.42 -3.89
C ARG A 2 -1.25 24.03 -3.97
N ASN A 3 -2.36 23.89 -4.70
CA ASN A 3 -3.03 22.60 -4.87
C ASN A 3 -2.41 21.83 -6.05
N ILE A 4 -1.96 20.61 -5.77
CA ILE A 4 -1.48 19.65 -6.78
C ILE A 4 -2.38 18.42 -6.76
N TYR A 5 -2.38 17.71 -7.88
CA TYR A 5 -3.11 16.46 -8.04
C TYR A 5 -2.13 15.39 -8.47
N LEU A 6 -2.00 14.37 -7.63
CA LEU A 6 -1.11 13.23 -7.84
C LEU A 6 -1.95 11.99 -8.13
N LEU A 7 -1.42 11.09 -8.95
CA LEU A 7 -1.99 9.76 -9.18
C LEU A 7 -0.98 8.73 -8.70
N LEU A 8 -1.36 7.93 -7.72
CA LEU A 8 -0.58 6.78 -7.28
C LEU A 8 -1.05 5.56 -8.06
N GLY A 9 -0.12 4.70 -8.45
CA GLY A 9 -0.38 3.45 -9.15
C GLY A 9 0.54 2.33 -8.67
N SER A 10 -0.01 1.14 -8.41
CA SER A 10 0.77 -0.05 -8.04
C SER A 10 0.22 -1.31 -8.71
N ASN A 11 1.09 -2.17 -9.22
CA ASN A 11 0.69 -3.47 -9.79
C ASN A 11 1.60 -4.65 -9.41
N LEU A 12 2.46 -4.48 -8.41
CA LEU A 12 3.38 -5.51 -7.94
C LEU A 12 3.33 -5.61 -6.41
N GLY A 13 3.35 -6.83 -5.87
CA GLY A 13 3.35 -7.08 -4.43
C GLY A 13 2.06 -6.61 -3.75
N ASP A 14 2.19 -6.14 -2.51
CA ASP A 14 1.08 -5.57 -1.73
C ASP A 14 0.76 -4.15 -2.23
N ARG A 15 -0.04 -4.10 -3.29
CA ARG A 15 -0.45 -2.86 -3.96
C ARG A 15 -1.12 -1.88 -2.99
N HIS A 16 -1.91 -2.38 -2.04
CA HIS A 16 -2.58 -1.57 -1.02
C HIS A 16 -1.56 -0.94 -0.06
N SER A 17 -0.59 -1.72 0.43
CA SER A 17 0.46 -1.16 1.28
C SER A 17 1.30 -0.13 0.56
N TYR A 18 1.65 -0.37 -0.70
CA TYR A 18 2.39 0.63 -1.49
C TYR A 18 1.62 1.93 -1.67
N LEU A 19 0.30 1.87 -1.91
CA LEU A 19 -0.53 3.09 -1.98
C LEU A 19 -0.57 3.80 -0.61
N ARG A 20 -0.76 3.06 0.50
CA ARG A 20 -0.80 3.62 1.86
C ARG A 20 0.53 4.26 2.27
N GLU A 21 1.64 3.55 2.11
CA GLU A 21 2.97 4.04 2.43
C GLU A 21 3.36 5.22 1.53
N GLY A 22 3.00 5.15 0.24
CA GLY A 22 3.14 6.28 -0.68
C GLY A 22 2.41 7.52 -0.18
N ALA A 23 1.15 7.38 0.22
CA ALA A 23 0.37 8.49 0.77
C ALA A 23 0.98 9.06 2.07
N LEU A 24 1.44 8.21 3.00
CA LEU A 24 2.11 8.65 4.23
C LEU A 24 3.40 9.44 3.94
N LEU A 25 4.20 8.98 2.98
CA LEU A 25 5.42 9.68 2.57
C LEU A 25 5.08 11.01 1.87
N ILE A 26 4.01 11.06 1.08
CA ILE A 26 3.52 12.31 0.46
C ILE A 26 3.09 13.32 1.54
N GLU A 27 2.32 12.90 2.54
CA GLU A 27 1.93 13.79 3.65
C GLU A 27 3.13 14.38 4.38
N ARG A 28 4.15 13.54 4.60
CA ARG A 28 5.36 13.93 5.32
C ARG A 28 6.28 14.85 4.50
N GLU A 29 6.50 14.53 3.23
CA GLU A 29 7.57 15.15 2.42
C GLU A 29 7.06 16.23 1.45
N ILE A 30 5.79 16.17 1.03
CA ILE A 30 5.22 17.08 0.02
C ILE A 30 4.23 18.06 0.66
N GLY A 31 3.38 17.57 1.57
CA GLY A 31 2.41 18.37 2.30
C GLY A 31 1.08 17.62 2.53
N PRO A 32 0.13 18.22 3.26
CA PRO A 32 -1.09 17.53 3.68
C PRO A 32 -1.97 17.11 2.49
N ILE A 33 -2.54 15.90 2.59
CA ILE A 33 -3.55 15.40 1.66
C ILE A 33 -4.90 16.00 2.07
N GLU A 34 -5.47 16.82 1.21
CA GLU A 34 -6.78 17.47 1.44
C GLU A 34 -7.94 16.56 1.03
N LYS A 35 -7.73 15.72 0.02
CA LYS A 35 -8.69 14.73 -0.47
C LYS A 35 -7.98 13.52 -1.07
N SER A 36 -8.57 12.36 -0.87
CA SER A 36 -8.25 11.12 -1.57
C SER A 36 -9.47 10.62 -2.34
N SER A 37 -9.25 10.05 -3.51
CA SER A 37 -10.28 9.27 -4.20
C SER A 37 -10.42 7.89 -3.53
N SER A 38 -11.46 7.17 -3.91
CA SER A 38 -11.51 5.72 -3.75
C SER A 38 -10.31 5.07 -4.45
N ILE A 39 -9.98 3.83 -4.08
CA ILE A 39 -9.01 3.02 -4.79
C ILE A 39 -9.70 2.37 -6.00
N TYR A 40 -9.06 2.45 -7.15
CA TYR A 40 -9.58 1.92 -8.40
C TYR A 40 -8.72 0.77 -8.90
N GLN A 41 -9.36 -0.37 -9.14
CA GLN A 41 -8.74 -1.48 -9.85
C GLN A 41 -8.92 -1.27 -11.37
N THR A 42 -7.81 -1.36 -12.10
CA THR A 42 -7.77 -1.01 -13.52
C THR A 42 -6.90 -1.97 -14.31
N ALA A 43 -7.29 -2.25 -15.55
CA ALA A 43 -6.47 -3.03 -16.48
C ALA A 43 -5.12 -2.36 -16.74
N SER A 44 -4.07 -3.15 -16.98
CA SER A 44 -2.76 -2.62 -17.38
C SER A 44 -2.86 -1.94 -18.74
N TRP A 45 -2.47 -0.67 -18.79
CA TRP A 45 -2.51 0.11 -20.03
C TRP A 45 -1.30 -0.21 -20.93
N GLY A 46 -1.56 -0.56 -22.20
CA GLY A 46 -0.52 -0.71 -23.24
C GLY A 46 0.22 -2.05 -23.31
N ASN A 47 -0.01 -2.98 -22.37
CA ASN A 47 0.56 -4.34 -22.42
C ASN A 47 -0.47 -5.37 -21.92
N THR A 48 -0.91 -6.26 -22.81
CA THR A 48 -1.82 -7.35 -22.47
C THR A 48 -1.06 -8.45 -21.72
N GLY A 49 -1.46 -8.75 -20.47
CA GLY A 49 -0.90 -9.85 -19.67
C GLY A 49 -0.10 -9.44 -18.43
N LEU A 50 -0.06 -8.15 -18.08
CA LEU A 50 0.47 -7.70 -16.79
C LEU A 50 -0.61 -7.76 -15.68
N PRO A 51 -0.20 -7.85 -14.41
CA PRO A 51 -1.13 -7.72 -13.29
C PRO A 51 -1.84 -6.36 -13.31
N GLU A 52 -3.08 -6.37 -12.84
CA GLU A 52 -3.94 -5.20 -12.75
C GLU A 52 -3.34 -4.16 -11.78
N PHE A 53 -3.60 -2.89 -12.06
CA PHE A 53 -3.15 -1.79 -11.21
C PHE A 53 -4.23 -1.44 -10.20
N LEU A 54 -3.80 -1.08 -8.99
CA LEU A 54 -4.57 -0.21 -8.11
C LEU A 54 -4.12 1.22 -8.34
N ASN A 55 -5.07 2.13 -8.50
CA ASN A 55 -4.81 3.57 -8.67
C ASN A 55 -5.62 4.41 -7.69
N GLN A 56 -5.03 5.49 -7.21
CA GLN A 56 -5.69 6.45 -6.33
C GLN A 56 -5.23 7.88 -6.65
N ALA A 57 -6.17 8.81 -6.80
CA ALA A 57 -5.85 10.22 -6.95
C ALA A 57 -5.84 10.92 -5.59
N LEU A 58 -4.87 11.81 -5.39
CA LEU A 58 -4.72 12.62 -4.19
C LEU A 58 -4.69 14.10 -4.55
N GLN A 59 -5.45 14.90 -3.81
CA GLN A 59 -5.30 16.36 -3.79
C GLN A 59 -4.38 16.72 -2.63
N VAL A 60 -3.25 17.37 -2.93
CA VAL A 60 -2.23 17.71 -1.93
C VAL A 60 -1.97 19.20 -1.94
N SER A 61 -1.83 19.79 -0.75
CA SER A 61 -1.42 21.18 -0.57
C SER A 61 0.08 21.24 -0.35
N THR A 62 0.81 21.92 -1.23
CA THR A 62 2.28 21.95 -1.16
C THR A 62 2.86 23.36 -1.20
N SER A 63 4.06 23.53 -0.64
CA SER A 63 4.90 24.72 -0.80
C SER A 63 6.07 24.48 -1.77
N LEU A 64 6.26 23.23 -2.23
CA LEU A 64 7.34 22.86 -3.13
C LEU A 64 7.15 23.45 -4.52
N SER A 65 8.24 23.88 -5.16
CA SER A 65 8.22 24.20 -6.58
C SER A 65 7.93 22.94 -7.41
N PRO A 66 7.47 23.07 -8.68
CA PRO A 66 7.27 21.91 -9.55
C PRO A 66 8.51 21.02 -9.69
N ARG A 67 9.71 21.62 -9.66
CA ARG A 67 10.98 20.89 -9.72
C ARG A 67 11.30 20.14 -8.44
N ASP A 68 11.11 20.78 -7.30
CA ASP A 68 11.31 20.12 -6.00
C ASP A 68 10.28 19.01 -5.80
N LEU A 69 9.03 19.23 -6.24
CA LEU A 69 7.98 18.21 -6.25
C LEU A 69 8.40 16.97 -7.05
N LEU A 70 8.90 17.16 -8.28
CA LEU A 70 9.39 16.04 -9.10
C LEU A 70 10.53 15.29 -8.40
N PHE A 71 11.48 16.02 -7.80
CA PHE A 71 12.59 15.39 -7.07
C PHE A 71 12.09 14.56 -5.88
N THR A 72 11.19 15.12 -5.06
CA THR A 72 10.62 14.44 -3.90
C THR A 72 9.81 13.23 -4.31
N VAL A 73 8.98 13.33 -5.35
CA VAL A 73 8.22 12.21 -5.91
C VAL A 73 9.14 11.06 -6.31
N ASN A 74 10.19 11.32 -7.09
CA ASN A 74 11.14 10.28 -7.49
C ASN A 74 11.87 9.64 -6.28
N ALA A 75 12.12 10.43 -5.22
CA ALA A 75 12.75 9.92 -4.00
C ALA A 75 11.81 8.98 -3.23
N ILE A 76 10.53 9.32 -3.12
CA ILE A 76 9.49 8.48 -2.50
C ILE A 76 9.41 7.14 -3.23
N GLU A 77 9.24 7.15 -4.55
CA GLU A 77 9.16 5.93 -5.34
C GLU A 77 10.41 5.03 -5.19
N LYS A 78 11.60 5.66 -5.18
CA LYS A 78 12.85 4.93 -4.97
C LYS A 78 12.92 4.29 -3.58
N SER A 79 12.41 4.97 -2.55
CA SER A 79 12.37 4.42 -1.19
C SER A 79 11.43 3.22 -1.05
N LEU A 80 10.37 3.17 -1.87
CA LEU A 80 9.41 2.07 -1.94
C LEU A 80 9.78 1.00 -2.99
N GLY A 81 11.08 0.89 -3.34
CA GLY A 81 11.60 -0.20 -4.14
C GLY A 81 11.33 -0.10 -5.64
N ARG A 82 11.00 1.09 -6.18
CA ARG A 82 10.84 1.25 -7.63
C ARG A 82 12.17 1.07 -8.36
N GLU A 83 12.34 -0.08 -9.02
CA GLU A 83 13.46 -0.35 -9.93
C GLU A 83 13.06 -0.07 -11.40
N ARG A 84 13.78 0.83 -12.08
CA ARG A 84 13.52 1.17 -13.50
C ARG A 84 14.16 0.12 -14.43
N VAL A 85 13.66 -1.11 -14.40
CA VAL A 85 14.18 -2.23 -15.20
C VAL A 85 13.63 -2.22 -16.64
N GLN A 86 12.35 -1.88 -16.83
CA GLN A 86 11.70 -1.84 -18.15
C GLN A 86 10.74 -0.64 -18.30
N LYS A 87 10.72 -0.03 -19.50
CA LYS A 87 9.72 0.98 -19.87
C LYS A 87 8.34 0.32 -19.92
N TRP A 88 7.43 0.74 -19.03
CA TRP A 88 6.08 0.19 -18.82
C TRP A 88 6.00 -1.24 -18.23
N GLY A 89 7.04 -1.67 -17.50
CA GLY A 89 6.99 -2.91 -16.70
C GLY A 89 6.25 -2.72 -15.36
N SER A 90 6.06 -3.81 -14.62
CA SER A 90 5.47 -3.80 -13.27
C SER A 90 6.29 -2.95 -12.29
N ARG A 91 5.61 -2.30 -11.35
CA ARG A 91 6.19 -1.35 -10.38
C ARG A 91 5.51 -1.52 -9.02
N THR A 92 6.31 -1.36 -7.97
CA THR A 92 5.84 -1.32 -6.58
C THR A 92 5.00 -0.07 -6.33
N LEU A 93 5.48 1.11 -6.73
CA LEU A 93 4.70 2.35 -6.75
C LEU A 93 5.14 3.26 -7.91
N ASP A 94 4.17 3.92 -8.53
CA ASP A 94 4.32 5.00 -9.50
C ASP A 94 3.51 6.20 -9.01
N ILE A 95 4.08 7.40 -9.08
CA ILE A 95 3.43 8.64 -8.66
C ILE A 95 3.52 9.62 -9.84
N ASP A 96 2.40 9.83 -10.52
CA ASP A 96 2.29 10.79 -11.61
C ASP A 96 1.79 12.15 -11.10
N ILE A 97 2.48 13.24 -11.48
CA ILE A 97 2.01 14.60 -11.23
C ILE A 97 1.00 14.97 -12.33
N LEU A 98 -0.30 14.86 -12.03
CA LEU A 98 -1.36 15.14 -13.00
C LEU A 98 -1.51 16.64 -13.28
N LEU A 99 -1.65 17.43 -12.21
CA LEU A 99 -1.91 18.87 -12.28
C LEU A 99 -1.16 19.59 -11.17
N TYR A 100 -0.72 20.80 -11.46
CA TYR A 100 -0.15 21.73 -10.49
C TYR A 100 -0.88 23.07 -10.66
N GLU A 101 -1.95 23.26 -9.89
CA GLU A 101 -2.91 24.34 -10.08
C GLU A 101 -3.29 24.55 -11.57
N ASN A 102 -3.04 25.75 -12.08
CA ASN A 102 -3.26 26.13 -13.48
C ASN A 102 -1.93 26.29 -14.25
N GLU A 103 -0.81 25.78 -13.70
CA GLU A 103 0.51 25.90 -14.33
C GLU A 103 0.57 25.02 -15.59
N ILE A 104 1.28 25.53 -16.60
CA ILE A 104 1.61 24.81 -17.82
C ILE A 104 3.14 24.78 -17.91
N ILE A 105 3.70 23.58 -17.75
CA ILE A 105 5.14 23.34 -17.73
C ILE A 105 5.45 22.37 -18.85
N ASN A 106 6.44 22.73 -19.67
CA ASN A 106 6.90 21.92 -20.78
C ASN A 106 8.43 21.92 -20.80
N GLU A 107 9.01 21.07 -19.96
CA GLU A 107 10.45 20.88 -19.80
C GLU A 107 10.83 19.44 -20.21
N PRO A 108 12.10 19.15 -20.54
CA PRO A 108 12.51 17.85 -21.08
C PRO A 108 12.14 16.63 -20.22
N ASP A 109 12.03 16.81 -18.91
CA ASP A 109 11.78 15.78 -17.89
C ASP A 109 10.62 16.12 -16.95
N LEU A 110 9.88 17.21 -17.22
CA LEU A 110 8.70 17.60 -16.47
C LEU A 110 7.66 18.25 -17.40
N VAL A 111 6.52 17.59 -17.56
CA VAL A 111 5.38 18.12 -18.33
C VAL A 111 4.15 18.13 -17.44
N ILE A 112 3.58 19.32 -17.23
CA ILE A 112 2.36 19.53 -16.44
C ILE A 112 1.42 20.41 -17.25
N PRO A 113 0.12 20.07 -17.39
CA PRO A 113 -0.54 18.82 -16.99
C PRO A 113 0.12 17.57 -17.57
N HIS A 114 -0.05 16.43 -16.89
CA HIS A 114 0.53 15.17 -17.36
C HIS A 114 0.04 14.88 -18.81
N PRO A 115 0.94 14.63 -19.77
CA PRO A 115 0.63 14.73 -21.20
C PRO A 115 -0.40 13.73 -21.71
N LEU A 116 -0.61 12.62 -20.99
CA LEU A 116 -1.56 11.56 -21.37
C LEU A 116 -2.73 11.43 -20.38
N MET A 117 -2.88 12.33 -19.41
CA MET A 117 -3.93 12.17 -18.39
C MET A 117 -5.33 12.17 -19.02
N GLN A 118 -5.54 13.02 -20.03
CA GLN A 118 -6.80 13.18 -20.74
C GLN A 118 -7.18 11.99 -21.63
N GLU A 119 -6.26 11.05 -21.85
CA GLU A 119 -6.45 9.86 -22.69
C GLU A 119 -6.65 8.58 -21.87
N ARG A 120 -6.59 8.68 -20.53
CA ARG A 120 -6.51 7.51 -19.63
C ARG A 120 -7.64 7.53 -18.62
N ARG A 121 -8.54 6.53 -18.69
CA ARG A 121 -9.66 6.46 -17.75
C ARG A 121 -9.19 6.27 -16.32
N PHE A 122 -8.15 5.49 -16.10
CA PHE A 122 -7.58 5.25 -14.76
C PHE A 122 -6.98 6.51 -14.12
N ALA A 123 -6.68 7.56 -14.91
CA ALA A 123 -6.27 8.86 -14.37
C ALA A 123 -7.47 9.79 -14.18
N LEU A 124 -8.39 9.85 -15.15
CA LEU A 124 -9.54 10.76 -15.09
C LEU A 124 -10.62 10.34 -14.10
N ALA A 125 -10.91 9.04 -13.96
CA ALA A 125 -11.98 8.59 -13.07
C ALA A 125 -11.69 8.89 -11.58
N PRO A 126 -10.51 8.52 -11.02
CA PRO A 126 -10.17 8.88 -9.65
C PRO A 126 -10.06 10.41 -9.46
N LEU A 127 -9.49 11.13 -10.44
CA LEU A 127 -9.40 12.59 -10.37
C LEU A 127 -10.78 13.26 -10.39
N CYS A 128 -11.71 12.74 -11.18
CA CYS A 128 -13.07 13.28 -11.29
C CYS A 128 -13.86 13.11 -9.98
N GLU A 129 -13.56 12.09 -9.17
CA GLU A 129 -14.18 11.90 -7.85
C GLU A 129 -13.85 13.06 -6.90
N ILE A 130 -12.59 13.49 -6.87
CA ILE A 130 -12.12 14.52 -5.92
C ILE A 130 -12.19 15.95 -6.47
N ALA A 131 -12.12 16.11 -7.80
CA ALA A 131 -12.02 17.39 -8.50
C ALA A 131 -12.79 17.45 -9.83
N PRO A 132 -14.11 17.18 -9.85
CA PRO A 132 -14.90 17.08 -11.08
C PRO A 132 -14.97 18.39 -11.87
N ASP A 133 -14.94 19.53 -11.18
CA ASP A 133 -15.04 20.87 -11.77
C ASP A 133 -13.68 21.54 -12.04
N MET A 134 -12.56 20.86 -11.74
CA MET A 134 -11.24 21.38 -12.08
C MET A 134 -11.11 21.50 -13.61
N VAL A 135 -10.61 22.63 -14.08
CA VAL A 135 -10.43 22.90 -15.51
C VAL A 135 -9.02 22.51 -15.91
N HIS A 136 -8.88 21.62 -16.88
CA HIS A 136 -7.59 21.25 -17.44
C HIS A 136 -6.98 22.48 -18.15
N PRO A 137 -5.81 23.00 -17.72
CA PRO A 137 -5.34 24.31 -18.15
C PRO A 137 -4.99 24.39 -19.65
N LEU A 138 -4.59 23.27 -20.27
CA LEU A 138 -4.36 23.21 -21.72
C LEU A 138 -5.63 23.02 -22.57
N ILE A 139 -6.59 22.22 -22.11
CA ILE A 139 -7.76 21.82 -22.91
C ILE A 139 -8.94 22.76 -22.67
N GLY A 140 -8.98 23.43 -21.51
CA GLY A 140 -10.05 24.34 -21.11
C GLY A 140 -11.36 23.65 -20.73
N LYS A 141 -11.37 22.32 -20.61
CA LYS A 141 -12.52 21.52 -20.19
C LYS A 141 -12.40 21.06 -18.74
N LYS A 142 -13.53 20.85 -18.10
CA LYS A 142 -13.60 20.27 -16.75
C LYS A 142 -13.20 18.80 -16.77
N ILE A 143 -12.64 18.29 -15.67
CA ILE A 143 -12.29 16.86 -15.57
C ILE A 143 -13.49 15.96 -15.82
N LYS A 144 -14.69 16.30 -15.31
CA LYS A 144 -15.91 15.52 -15.59
C LYS A 144 -16.31 15.50 -17.06
N GLU A 145 -16.04 16.57 -17.79
CA GLU A 145 -16.31 16.66 -19.23
C GLU A 145 -15.33 15.77 -19.99
N LEU A 146 -14.04 15.86 -19.67
CA LEU A 146 -13.00 14.99 -20.23
C LEU A 146 -13.30 13.51 -20.00
N LEU A 147 -13.73 13.13 -18.79
CA LEU A 147 -14.08 11.74 -18.49
C LEU A 147 -15.29 11.27 -19.30
N SER A 148 -16.31 12.13 -19.48
CA SER A 148 -17.52 11.78 -20.23
C SER A 148 -17.30 11.65 -21.74
N GLU A 149 -16.30 12.35 -22.28
CA GLU A 149 -15.94 12.32 -23.71
C GLU A 149 -14.91 11.24 -24.03
N LEU A 150 -14.33 10.59 -23.02
CA LEU A 150 -13.26 9.63 -23.19
C LEU A 150 -13.75 8.31 -23.83
N SER A 151 -13.17 7.96 -24.98
CA SER A 151 -13.43 6.72 -25.73
C SER A 151 -12.51 5.56 -25.37
N ASP A 152 -11.81 5.63 -24.24
CA ASP A 152 -11.08 4.49 -23.67
C ASP A 152 -12.10 3.36 -23.41
N ASP A 153 -11.77 2.09 -23.54
CA ASP A 153 -12.70 0.98 -23.23
C ASP A 153 -12.17 0.11 -22.09
N LEU A 154 -11.00 0.47 -21.54
CA LEU A 154 -10.45 -0.25 -20.39
C LEU A 154 -11.35 -0.06 -19.17
N TYR A 155 -11.57 -1.17 -18.47
CA TYR A 155 -12.37 -1.17 -17.28
C TYR A 155 -11.62 -0.42 -16.16
N VAL A 156 -12.40 0.35 -15.40
CA VAL A 156 -11.98 1.04 -14.20
C VAL A 156 -13.10 0.84 -13.20
N GLN A 157 -12.82 0.11 -12.12
CA GLN A 157 -13.81 -0.23 -11.11
C GLN A 157 -13.33 0.31 -9.78
N VAL A 158 -14.24 1.00 -9.07
CA VAL A 158 -14.02 1.27 -7.64
C VAL A 158 -13.88 -0.08 -6.97
N GLU A 159 -12.78 -0.27 -6.26
CA GLU A 159 -12.61 -1.44 -5.43
C GLU A 159 -13.65 -1.37 -4.32
N SER A 160 -14.70 -2.19 -4.41
CA SER A 160 -15.83 -2.13 -3.48
C SER A 160 -15.36 -2.52 -2.08
N ASP A 161 -15.56 -1.61 -1.13
CA ASP A 161 -15.25 -1.78 0.28
C ASP A 161 -15.70 -3.15 0.83
N ASN A 162 -14.74 -4.04 1.04
CA ASN A 162 -14.68 -4.77 2.30
C ASN A 162 -13.72 -4.11 3.29
N ASN A 163 -13.12 -2.96 2.94
CA ASN A 163 -12.30 -2.15 3.84
C ASN A 163 -12.55 -0.67 3.55
N ASN A 164 -13.68 -0.17 4.05
CA ASN A 164 -13.85 1.26 4.30
C ASN A 164 -12.57 1.79 4.93
N MET A 165 -12.01 2.82 4.31
CA MET A 165 -10.97 3.68 4.87
C MET A 165 -11.27 3.92 6.36
N PRO A 166 -10.48 3.39 7.31
CA PRO A 166 -10.75 3.64 8.70
C PRO A 166 -10.35 5.10 8.97
N GLN A 167 -11.35 5.92 9.25
CA GLN A 167 -11.22 7.22 9.94
C GLN A 167 -10.67 7.08 11.37
N ASP A 168 -10.11 5.93 11.74
CA ASP A 168 -9.50 5.69 13.03
C ASP A 168 -8.16 5.00 12.83
N ILE A 169 -7.12 5.60 13.39
CA ILE A 169 -5.70 5.25 13.30
C ILE A 169 -5.37 3.93 14.04
N ASN A 170 -6.32 2.99 14.15
CA ASN A 170 -6.23 1.81 15.01
C ASN A 170 -6.85 0.53 14.40
N LYS A 171 -6.65 0.27 13.10
CA LYS A 171 -6.84 -1.08 12.54
C LYS A 171 -6.10 -1.26 11.22
N THR A 172 -4.85 -1.72 11.30
CA THR A 172 -4.11 -2.22 10.15
C THR A 172 -4.72 -3.56 9.73
N THR A 173 -5.41 -3.59 8.59
CA THR A 173 -5.85 -4.84 7.95
C THR A 173 -4.68 -5.44 7.20
N PHE A 174 -4.30 -6.66 7.56
CA PHE A 174 -3.27 -7.42 6.85
C PHE A 174 -3.87 -8.09 5.61
N ASP A 175 -3.31 -7.81 4.44
CA ASP A 175 -3.56 -8.61 3.24
C ASP A 175 -2.76 -9.92 3.37
N ILE A 176 -3.47 -11.04 3.44
CA ILE A 176 -2.88 -12.37 3.64
C ILE A 176 -2.55 -12.96 2.28
N ASP A 177 -1.27 -12.95 1.89
CA ASP A 177 -0.81 -13.59 0.66
C ASP A 177 -0.41 -15.06 0.90
N LEU A 178 -1.36 -15.98 0.71
CA LEU A 178 -1.10 -17.42 0.83
C LEU A 178 -0.47 -18.04 -0.43
N SER A 179 0.00 -17.27 -1.42
CA SER A 179 0.61 -17.82 -2.65
C SER A 179 1.74 -18.79 -2.33
N TYR A 180 2.66 -18.39 -1.45
CA TYR A 180 3.77 -19.23 -1.01
C TYR A 180 3.30 -20.52 -0.30
N LEU A 181 2.26 -20.42 0.53
CA LEU A 181 1.71 -21.57 1.22
C LEU A 181 0.98 -22.52 0.26
N ASN A 182 0.25 -21.98 -0.73
CA ASN A 182 -0.40 -22.74 -1.78
C ASN A 182 0.62 -23.44 -2.70
N ASP A 183 1.71 -22.78 -3.03
CA ASP A 183 2.80 -23.34 -3.85
C ASP A 183 3.47 -24.53 -3.15
N ILE A 184 3.68 -24.44 -1.82
CA ILE A 184 4.22 -25.54 -1.01
C ILE A 184 3.21 -26.65 -0.82
N ALA A 185 1.94 -26.31 -0.68
CA ALA A 185 0.87 -27.27 -0.48
C ALA A 185 0.61 -28.16 -1.70
N ASP A 186 1.02 -27.73 -2.91
CA ASP A 186 0.77 -28.42 -4.18
C ASP A 186 -0.70 -28.81 -4.35
N GLY A 187 -1.60 -27.90 -3.96
CA GLY A 187 -3.06 -28.11 -4.00
C GLY A 187 -3.66 -28.91 -2.83
N ASN A 188 -2.86 -29.31 -1.83
CA ASN A 188 -3.37 -29.98 -0.63
C ASN A 188 -3.97 -28.97 0.39
N ALA A 189 -5.30 -28.84 0.37
CA ALA A 189 -6.02 -27.96 1.28
C ALA A 189 -5.86 -28.35 2.77
N GLU A 190 -5.72 -29.64 3.09
CA GLU A 190 -5.56 -30.13 4.47
C GLU A 190 -4.23 -29.64 5.05
N PHE A 191 -3.17 -29.66 4.25
CA PHE A 191 -1.87 -29.09 4.64
C PHE A 191 -1.94 -27.59 4.94
N ILE A 192 -2.70 -26.83 4.15
CA ILE A 192 -2.88 -25.38 4.37
C ILE A 192 -3.62 -25.13 5.69
N ILE A 193 -4.68 -25.90 5.94
CA ILE A 193 -5.46 -25.82 7.18
C ILE A 193 -4.56 -26.13 8.39
N ASP A 194 -3.75 -27.19 8.32
CA ASP A 194 -2.81 -27.55 9.39
C ASP A 194 -1.80 -26.44 9.66
N MET A 195 -1.27 -25.79 8.62
CA MET A 195 -0.32 -24.69 8.78
C MET A 195 -0.97 -23.44 9.38
N ILE A 196 -2.22 -23.14 9.01
CA ILE A 196 -3.00 -22.07 9.62
C ILE A 196 -3.25 -22.37 11.11
N ASP A 197 -3.62 -23.60 11.44
CA ASP A 197 -3.87 -24.01 12.83
C ASP A 197 -2.62 -23.92 13.68
N ILE A 198 -1.48 -24.44 13.19
CA ILE A 198 -0.19 -24.30 13.87
C ILE A 198 0.16 -22.83 14.10
N PHE A 199 -0.08 -21.96 13.10
CA PHE A 199 0.16 -20.54 13.25
C PHE A 199 -0.74 -19.90 14.32
N MET A 200 -2.04 -20.18 14.29
CA MET A 200 -3.03 -19.65 15.23
C MET A 200 -2.79 -20.14 16.66
N GLU A 201 -2.26 -21.34 16.85
CA GLU A 201 -1.92 -21.88 18.17
C GLU A 201 -0.57 -21.36 18.70
N GLN A 202 0.46 -21.28 17.87
CA GLN A 202 1.82 -20.95 18.32
C GLN A 202 2.05 -19.44 18.45
N THR A 203 1.45 -18.63 17.58
CA THR A 203 1.73 -17.19 17.52
C THR A 203 1.32 -16.45 18.80
N PRO A 204 0.13 -16.70 19.40
CA PRO A 204 -0.23 -16.12 20.70
C PRO A 204 0.76 -16.47 21.81
N VAL A 205 1.23 -17.73 21.85
CA VAL A 205 2.21 -18.20 22.85
C VAL A 205 3.52 -17.43 22.74
N TYR A 206 3.98 -17.13 21.53
CA TYR A 206 5.18 -16.32 21.35
C TYR A 206 4.96 -14.86 21.75
N PHE A 207 3.79 -14.30 21.47
CA PHE A 207 3.43 -12.95 21.89
C PHE A 207 3.35 -12.79 23.41
N ASP A 208 2.88 -13.80 24.13
CA ASP A 208 2.89 -13.80 25.60
C ASP A 208 4.32 -13.89 26.17
N GLN A 209 5.19 -14.68 25.52
CA GLN A 209 6.62 -14.71 25.87
C GLN A 209 7.30 -13.36 25.61
N LEU A 210 6.93 -12.69 24.52
CA LEU A 210 7.46 -11.39 24.15
C LEU A 210 7.06 -10.32 25.18
N ASP A 211 5.78 -10.27 25.56
CA ASP A 211 5.28 -9.35 26.60
C ASP A 211 6.00 -9.56 27.94
N LYS A 212 6.16 -10.81 28.36
CA LYS A 212 6.86 -11.13 29.61
C LYS A 212 8.30 -10.63 29.57
N ALA A 213 9.00 -10.86 28.46
CA ALA A 213 10.37 -10.40 28.28
C ALA A 213 10.47 -8.86 28.30
N ILE A 214 9.51 -8.16 27.69
CA ILE A 214 9.45 -6.69 27.69
C ILE A 214 9.19 -6.15 29.09
N GLN A 215 8.25 -6.74 29.84
CA GLN A 215 7.93 -6.36 31.23
C GLN A 215 9.13 -6.55 32.17
N GLU A 216 9.88 -7.64 31.97
CA GLU A 216 11.12 -7.93 32.71
C GLU A 216 12.32 -7.12 32.18
N LYS A 217 12.14 -6.36 31.09
CA LYS A 217 13.18 -5.62 30.35
C LYS A 217 14.35 -6.51 29.89
N ASP A 218 14.06 -7.78 29.61
CA ASP A 218 15.01 -8.72 29.04
C ASP A 218 15.03 -8.58 27.51
N TRP A 219 15.78 -7.60 27.03
CA TRP A 219 15.89 -7.29 25.60
C TRP A 219 16.58 -8.40 24.79
N LYS A 220 17.39 -9.23 25.44
CA LYS A 220 18.01 -10.39 24.80
C LYS A 220 16.93 -11.42 24.46
N VAL A 221 16.11 -11.79 25.46
CA VAL A 221 14.99 -12.72 25.25
C VAL A 221 13.96 -12.12 24.29
N THR A 222 13.70 -10.81 24.37
CA THR A 222 12.81 -10.10 23.44
C THR A 222 13.25 -10.29 21.99
N GLY A 223 14.54 -10.05 21.69
CA GLY A 223 15.09 -10.25 20.35
C GLY A 223 15.05 -11.71 19.89
N ASP A 224 15.31 -12.67 20.78
CA ASP A 224 15.28 -14.10 20.46
C ASP A 224 13.85 -14.61 20.19
N VAL A 225 12.85 -14.08 20.91
CA VAL A 225 11.43 -14.40 20.66
C VAL A 225 10.98 -13.75 19.35
N ALA A 226 11.32 -12.48 19.10
CA ALA A 226 11.02 -11.80 17.84
C ALA A 226 11.60 -12.56 16.62
N HIS A 227 12.83 -13.06 16.74
CA HIS A 227 13.46 -13.88 15.71
C HIS A 227 12.69 -15.18 15.38
N LYS A 228 12.01 -15.77 16.37
CA LYS A 228 11.19 -16.99 16.19
C LYS A 228 9.84 -16.70 15.54
N ILE A 229 9.25 -15.53 15.82
CA ILE A 229 7.94 -15.13 15.25
C ILE A 229 8.09 -14.69 13.78
N LYS A 230 9.21 -14.06 13.42
CA LYS A 230 9.41 -13.50 12.08
C LYS A 230 9.20 -14.52 10.93
N PRO A 231 9.74 -15.76 10.99
CA PRO A 231 9.45 -16.77 9.97
C PRO A 231 7.97 -17.15 9.89
N THR A 232 7.26 -17.26 11.02
CA THR A 232 5.85 -17.69 11.01
C THR A 232 4.95 -16.64 10.35
N LEU A 233 5.23 -15.35 10.56
CA LEU A 233 4.57 -14.25 9.87
C LEU A 233 4.84 -14.27 8.35
N ALA A 234 6.07 -14.57 7.95
CA ALA A 234 6.43 -14.72 6.54
C ALA A 234 5.72 -15.90 5.88
N PHE A 235 5.60 -17.04 6.58
CA PHE A 235 4.88 -18.22 6.08
C PHE A 235 3.39 -17.96 5.84
N MET A 236 2.78 -17.09 6.64
CA MET A 236 1.38 -16.67 6.46
C MET A 236 1.21 -15.52 5.45
N GLY A 237 2.29 -15.11 4.78
CA GLY A 237 2.23 -14.05 3.77
C GLY A 237 2.05 -12.65 4.34
N VAL A 238 2.35 -12.44 5.63
CA VAL A 238 2.13 -11.17 6.32
C VAL A 238 3.44 -10.39 6.41
N GLU A 239 3.91 -9.91 5.27
CA GLU A 239 5.24 -9.31 5.13
C GLU A 239 5.39 -8.02 5.96
N ALA A 240 4.36 -7.18 6.04
CA ALA A 240 4.36 -5.98 6.88
C ALA A 240 4.54 -6.30 8.38
N ALA A 241 3.88 -7.36 8.88
CA ALA A 241 4.04 -7.81 10.25
C ALA A 241 5.45 -8.35 10.50
N LYS A 242 6.01 -9.08 9.52
CA LYS A 242 7.38 -9.60 9.56
C LYS A 242 8.41 -8.47 9.61
N GLU A 243 8.23 -7.40 8.84
CA GLU A 243 9.12 -6.23 8.87
C GLU A 243 9.07 -5.51 10.22
N GLN A 244 7.86 -5.29 10.76
CA GLN A 244 7.72 -4.74 12.11
C GLN A 244 8.39 -5.63 13.16
N MET A 245 8.24 -6.95 13.05
CA MET A 245 8.90 -7.90 13.93
C MET A 245 10.44 -7.87 13.78
N ALA A 246 10.94 -7.70 12.56
CA ALA A 246 12.38 -7.55 12.31
C ALA A 246 12.93 -6.25 12.90
N GLU A 247 12.14 -5.17 12.89
CA GLU A 247 12.50 -3.91 13.54
C GLU A 247 12.58 -4.07 15.06
N ILE A 248 11.59 -4.74 15.67
CA ILE A 248 11.59 -5.09 17.10
C ILE A 248 12.82 -5.92 17.47
N GLU A 249 13.13 -6.96 16.68
CA GLU A 249 14.33 -7.79 16.88
C GLU A 249 15.61 -6.94 16.88
N ARG A 250 15.75 -6.04 15.88
CA ARG A 250 16.92 -5.18 15.75
C ARG A 250 17.06 -4.21 16.92
N LYS A 251 15.97 -3.53 17.29
CA LYS A 251 15.94 -2.57 18.42
C LYS A 251 16.29 -3.26 19.74
N ALA A 252 15.72 -4.44 19.99
CA ALA A 252 15.99 -5.23 21.19
C ALA A 252 17.47 -5.69 21.26
N ARG A 253 18.04 -6.17 20.16
CA ARG A 253 19.44 -6.64 20.11
C ARG A 253 20.46 -5.51 20.23
N ASN A 254 20.15 -4.35 19.67
CA ASN A 254 21.04 -3.19 19.67
C ASN A 254 20.84 -2.27 20.88
N LEU A 255 19.84 -2.56 21.73
CA LEU A 255 19.44 -1.69 22.84
C LEU A 255 19.11 -0.26 22.38
N ASP A 256 18.49 -0.14 21.21
CA ASP A 256 18.22 1.13 20.53
C ASP A 256 16.73 1.48 20.64
N HIS A 257 16.42 2.63 21.26
CA HIS A 257 15.06 3.12 21.51
C HIS A 257 14.13 2.03 22.08
N THR A 258 14.57 1.35 23.14
CA THR A 258 13.86 0.22 23.75
C THR A 258 12.47 0.58 24.29
N GLU A 259 12.25 1.86 24.58
CA GLU A 259 10.97 2.44 24.98
C GLU A 259 9.89 2.34 23.90
N GLU A 260 10.25 2.27 22.62
CA GLU A 260 9.30 2.13 21.51
C GLU A 260 8.88 0.67 21.25
N ILE A 261 9.61 -0.30 21.83
CA ILE A 261 9.37 -1.73 21.57
C ILE A 261 7.99 -2.14 22.09
N GLU A 262 7.61 -1.70 23.30
CA GLU A 262 6.33 -2.03 23.93
C GLU A 262 5.14 -1.52 23.10
N GLU A 263 5.23 -0.30 22.60
CA GLU A 263 4.20 0.30 21.74
C GLU A 263 4.09 -0.46 20.41
N LYS A 264 5.21 -0.74 19.74
CA LYS A 264 5.23 -1.49 18.47
C LYS A 264 4.66 -2.91 18.63
N VAL A 265 4.98 -3.61 19.71
CA VAL A 265 4.42 -4.94 20.00
C VAL A 265 2.92 -4.86 20.24
N SER A 266 2.45 -3.85 20.96
CA SER A 266 1.02 -3.63 21.20
C SER A 266 0.25 -3.37 19.89
N GLN A 267 0.79 -2.52 19.01
CA GLN A 267 0.22 -2.26 17.69
C GLN A 267 0.17 -3.53 16.81
N LEU A 268 1.24 -4.32 16.86
CA LEU A 268 1.32 -5.57 16.11
C LEU A 268 0.29 -6.59 16.62
N LYS A 269 0.10 -6.71 17.94
CA LYS A 269 -0.92 -7.58 18.55
C LYS A 269 -2.33 -7.25 18.08
N VAL A 270 -2.70 -5.97 18.12
CA VAL A 270 -4.02 -5.49 17.64
C VAL A 270 -4.21 -5.85 16.17
N SER A 271 -3.15 -5.71 15.37
CA SER A 271 -3.19 -6.06 13.96
C SER A 271 -3.34 -7.59 13.77
N CYS A 272 -2.66 -8.41 14.60
CA CYS A 272 -2.76 -9.87 14.55
C CYS A 272 -4.16 -10.42 14.88
N GLU A 273 -4.97 -9.72 15.68
CA GLU A 273 -6.37 -10.11 15.90
C GLU A 273 -7.17 -10.12 14.59
N SER A 274 -6.92 -9.13 13.73
CA SER A 274 -7.56 -9.03 12.41
C SER A 274 -7.02 -10.10 11.46
N LEU A 275 -5.73 -10.45 11.57
CA LEU A 275 -5.12 -11.56 10.83
C LEU A 275 -5.78 -12.90 11.18
N TYR A 276 -5.98 -13.20 12.47
CA TYR A 276 -6.61 -14.45 12.89
C TYR A 276 -8.03 -14.60 12.36
N ALA A 277 -8.81 -13.51 12.32
CA ALA A 277 -10.15 -13.52 11.73
C ALA A 277 -10.10 -13.83 10.22
N GLY A 278 -9.13 -13.26 9.49
CA GLY A 278 -8.92 -13.53 8.07
C GLY A 278 -8.51 -14.99 7.80
N LEU A 279 -7.55 -15.50 8.58
CA LEU A 279 -7.09 -16.88 8.48
C LEU A 279 -8.20 -17.88 8.82
N GLN A 280 -9.02 -17.60 9.83
CA GLN A 280 -10.17 -18.45 10.18
C GLN A 280 -11.17 -18.52 9.03
N LYS A 281 -11.47 -17.40 8.36
CA LYS A 281 -12.36 -17.38 7.19
C LYS A 281 -11.80 -18.22 6.03
N ILE A 282 -10.49 -18.12 5.76
CA ILE A 282 -9.83 -18.93 4.73
C ILE A 282 -9.92 -20.42 5.07
N LYS A 283 -9.67 -20.77 6.33
CA LYS A 283 -9.81 -22.14 6.83
C LYS A 283 -11.23 -22.67 6.63
N ASP A 284 -12.26 -21.88 7.00
CA ASP A 284 -13.67 -22.26 6.84
C ASP A 284 -14.03 -22.48 5.35
N ASP A 285 -13.53 -21.62 4.46
CA ASP A 285 -13.73 -21.74 3.01
C ASP A 285 -13.05 -22.99 2.41
N LEU A 286 -11.89 -23.39 2.93
CA LEU A 286 -11.18 -24.60 2.53
C LEU A 286 -11.86 -25.86 3.05
N GLN A 287 -12.37 -25.83 4.29
CA GLN A 287 -13.12 -26.95 4.90
C GLN A 287 -14.49 -27.17 4.24
N GLY A 288 -15.15 -26.11 3.76
CA GLY A 288 -16.43 -26.20 3.04
C GLY A 288 -16.36 -26.69 1.60
N LYS A 289 -15.14 -26.82 1.03
CA LYS A 289 -14.88 -27.31 -0.33
C LYS A 289 -14.49 -28.80 -0.40
N GLY A 290 -14.45 -29.49 0.74
CA GLY A 290 -14.12 -30.91 0.88
C GLY A 290 -15.31 -31.85 0.75
#